data_AF-A0A1R1ANE6-F1
#
_entry.id   AF-A0A1R1ANE6-F1
#
_cell.length_a   1.000
_cell.length_b   1.000
_cell.length_c   1.000
_cell.angle_alpha   90.00
_cell.angle_beta   90.00
_cell.angle_gamma   90.00
#
_symmetry.space_group_name_H-M   'P 1'
#
loop_
_entity.id
_entity.type
_entity.pdbx_description
1 polymer ?
#
loop_
_entity_poly.entity_id
_entity_poly.type
_entity_poly.pdbx_seq_one_letter_code
_entity_poly.pdbx_strand_id
1 'polypeptide(L)'
;MIRMKVKTMAMLLAFLMIVAGACYFLIPFFLFHTEKYDVLWKWFPRTESAESALLLASEASELVTDSSGDDRIFIFPSSSSSSGGERTGEERMREINRLEHLVEQYSTSSYIYGVKFNLGKLYMWNKEWDKAERLFAELEANVNTGTFHADEELRTYQAILSTRTAIPDKQATITGKVKIGEKPAANVFVILHRKDARGWSTPPYLHYPVAITDEHGVYRFYDVDANVYEVGVGVTPAEVNGYYLTQSDREYVGALEGKTETYDFQFVPLVSVISPVNKEQLTGDKLLFEWNAYPGADYYTLSITSIFRIKDGNTVGANTVQLSDERFRGTTAEYSLKELRGNTLGFGKSTDSGGNVALSNIGVLGAVYPGGDFIWSVDAYDAGGRKISSSSGYYTSLVRKTPFFTMPEEGMLAGDRLVIKGEYEEAIASYKSEGDNDDALRPLARLIYYGITKADGDPAEALTYLERVRVPNASDKDLMKQMKEKLEGE
;
A
#
# COMPACT_ATOMS: atom_id res chain seq x y z
N MET A 1 67.56 -37.62 -7.42
CA MET A 1 66.83 -38.38 -8.45
C MET A 1 66.06 -39.51 -7.78
N ILE A 2 64.76 -39.33 -7.52
CA ILE A 2 63.93 -40.36 -6.89
C ILE A 2 63.44 -41.31 -7.98
N ARG A 3 63.97 -42.54 -8.04
CA ARG A 3 63.46 -43.60 -8.93
C ARG A 3 62.21 -44.21 -8.33
N MET A 4 61.06 -43.61 -8.63
CA MET A 4 59.76 -44.22 -8.29
C MET A 4 59.57 -45.47 -9.16
N LYS A 5 59.30 -46.63 -8.55
CA LYS A 5 59.04 -47.87 -9.29
C LYS A 5 57.71 -47.72 -10.05
N VAL A 6 57.66 -48.17 -11.31
CA VAL A 6 56.47 -48.10 -12.18
C VAL A 6 55.20 -48.61 -11.49
N LYS A 7 55.31 -49.67 -10.67
CA LYS A 7 54.20 -50.20 -9.86
C LYS A 7 53.66 -49.22 -8.83
N THR A 8 54.52 -48.43 -8.19
CA THR A 8 54.13 -47.41 -7.20
C THR A 8 53.41 -46.25 -7.88
N MET A 9 53.87 -45.86 -9.08
CA MET A 9 53.22 -44.82 -9.88
C MET A 9 51.85 -45.28 -10.38
N ALA A 10 51.73 -46.53 -10.82
CA ALA A 10 50.45 -47.12 -11.23
C ALA A 10 49.45 -47.24 -10.07
N MET A 11 49.90 -47.64 -8.87
CA MET A 11 49.04 -47.67 -7.68
C MET A 11 48.58 -46.27 -7.25
N LEU A 12 49.46 -45.27 -7.35
CA LEU A 12 49.11 -43.89 -7.01
C LEU A 12 48.10 -43.31 -8.01
N LEU A 13 48.25 -43.62 -9.30
CA LEU A 13 47.31 -43.20 -10.34
C LEU A 13 45.95 -43.88 -10.17
N ALA A 14 45.93 -45.18 -9.85
CA ALA A 14 44.70 -45.91 -9.56
C ALA A 14 43.99 -45.36 -8.31
N PHE A 15 44.74 -45.05 -7.25
CA PHE A 15 44.20 -44.41 -6.06
C PHE A 15 43.61 -43.02 -6.37
N LEU A 16 44.32 -42.19 -7.15
CA LEU A 16 43.81 -40.89 -7.59
C LEU A 16 42.55 -41.01 -8.44
N MET A 17 42.45 -42.02 -9.32
CA MET A 17 41.23 -42.27 -10.09
C MET A 17 40.06 -42.72 -9.20
N ILE A 18 40.31 -43.54 -8.18
CA ILE A 18 39.29 -43.96 -7.22
C ILE A 18 38.81 -42.77 -6.37
N VAL A 19 39.74 -41.95 -5.87
CA VAL A 19 39.41 -40.75 -5.10
C VAL A 19 38.67 -39.73 -5.98
N ALA A 20 39.13 -39.49 -7.20
CA ALA A 20 38.44 -38.61 -8.14
C ALA A 20 37.03 -39.12 -8.48
N GLY A 21 36.86 -40.44 -8.66
CA GLY A 21 35.56 -41.07 -8.85
C GLY A 21 34.65 -40.90 -7.63
N ALA A 22 35.14 -41.20 -6.42
CA ALA A 22 34.38 -41.02 -5.18
C ALA A 22 33.99 -39.56 -4.95
N CYS A 23 34.90 -38.61 -5.21
CA CYS A 23 34.63 -37.18 -5.15
C CYS A 23 33.56 -36.76 -6.17
N TYR A 24 33.58 -37.30 -7.39
CA TYR A 24 32.57 -36.99 -8.40
C TYR A 24 31.14 -37.37 -7.96
N PHE A 25 30.99 -38.43 -7.15
CA PHE A 25 29.67 -38.83 -6.62
C PHE A 25 29.30 -38.13 -5.30
N LEU A 26 30.26 -37.86 -4.41
CA LEU A 26 30.00 -37.27 -3.09
C LEU A 26 29.86 -35.74 -3.11
N ILE A 27 30.59 -35.05 -4.00
CA ILE A 27 30.55 -33.58 -4.09
C ILE A 27 29.16 -33.07 -4.50
N PRO A 28 28.46 -33.63 -5.50
CA PRO A 28 27.10 -33.21 -5.83
C PRO A 28 26.13 -33.31 -4.64
N PHE A 29 26.18 -34.43 -3.92
CA PHE A 29 25.37 -34.65 -2.73
C PHE A 29 25.65 -33.60 -1.64
N PHE A 30 26.93 -33.31 -1.39
CA PHE A 30 27.32 -32.30 -0.41
C PHE A 30 26.90 -30.88 -0.83
N LEU A 31 27.10 -30.51 -2.09
CA LEU A 31 26.69 -29.20 -2.61
C LEU A 31 25.17 -29.01 -2.54
N PHE A 32 24.39 -30.07 -2.78
CA PHE A 32 22.94 -30.05 -2.60
C PHE A 32 22.54 -29.79 -1.14
N HIS A 33 23.06 -30.56 -0.18
CA HIS A 33 22.71 -30.42 1.24
C HIS A 33 23.28 -29.16 1.92
N THR A 34 24.21 -28.46 1.26
CA THR A 34 24.75 -27.17 1.71
C THR A 34 24.19 -25.99 0.93
N GLU A 35 23.12 -26.21 0.15
CA GLU A 35 22.38 -25.20 -0.62
C GLU A 35 23.25 -24.43 -1.63
N LYS A 36 24.34 -25.04 -2.11
CA LYS A 36 25.24 -24.46 -3.11
C LYS A 36 24.81 -24.83 -4.53
N TYR A 37 23.55 -24.57 -4.86
CA TYR A 37 22.93 -25.01 -6.13
C TYR A 37 23.62 -24.43 -7.36
N ASP A 38 24.06 -23.17 -7.32
CA ASP A 38 24.78 -22.55 -8.45
C ASP A 38 26.09 -23.29 -8.79
N VAL A 39 26.79 -23.77 -7.76
CA VAL A 39 28.02 -24.56 -7.94
C VAL A 39 27.67 -25.97 -8.42
N LEU A 40 26.60 -26.56 -7.86
CA LEU A 40 26.10 -27.87 -8.26
C LEU A 40 25.73 -27.90 -9.75
N TRP A 41 24.94 -26.95 -10.22
CA TRP A 41 24.53 -26.86 -11.63
C TRP A 41 25.69 -26.52 -12.56
N LYS A 42 26.63 -25.68 -12.12
CA LYS A 42 27.80 -25.31 -12.94
C LYS A 42 28.76 -26.47 -13.17
N TRP A 43 29.03 -27.27 -12.13
CA TRP A 43 30.09 -28.29 -12.18
C TRP A 43 29.56 -29.71 -12.34
N PHE A 44 28.31 -29.98 -11.95
CA PHE A 44 27.69 -31.31 -11.95
C PHE A 44 26.27 -31.30 -12.56
N PRO A 45 26.08 -30.75 -13.78
CA PRO A 45 24.78 -30.45 -14.36
C PRO A 45 23.90 -31.67 -14.70
N ARG A 46 24.43 -32.89 -14.62
CA ARG A 46 23.73 -34.13 -15.03
C ARG A 46 23.54 -35.10 -13.88
N THR A 47 23.65 -34.63 -12.64
CA THR A 47 23.49 -35.46 -11.45
C THR A 47 22.06 -35.42 -10.96
N GLU A 48 21.60 -36.50 -10.34
CA GLU A 48 20.26 -36.55 -9.71
C GLU A 48 20.10 -35.42 -8.67
N SER A 49 21.16 -35.11 -7.91
CA SER A 49 21.15 -33.97 -6.98
C SER A 49 20.95 -32.62 -7.67
N ALA A 50 21.54 -32.42 -8.85
CA ALA A 50 21.33 -31.21 -9.63
C ALA A 50 19.89 -31.09 -10.15
N GLU A 51 19.27 -32.22 -10.49
CA GLU A 51 17.88 -32.27 -10.94
C GLU A 51 16.91 -32.03 -9.77
N SER A 52 17.13 -32.68 -8.62
CA SER A 52 16.35 -32.44 -7.40
C SER A 52 16.49 -31.00 -6.87
N ALA A 53 17.62 -30.34 -7.13
CA ALA A 53 17.81 -28.93 -6.77
C ALA A 53 16.84 -27.98 -7.48
N LEU A 54 16.24 -28.39 -8.60
CA LEU A 54 15.25 -27.58 -9.32
C LEU A 54 13.98 -27.35 -8.48
N LEU A 55 13.58 -28.31 -7.65
CA LEU A 55 12.46 -28.14 -6.72
C LEU A 55 12.75 -27.03 -5.71
N LEU A 56 13.94 -27.08 -5.09
CA LEU A 56 14.37 -26.08 -4.12
C LEU A 56 14.63 -24.72 -4.78
N ALA A 57 15.06 -24.70 -6.04
CA ALA A 57 15.15 -23.49 -6.84
C ALA A 57 13.78 -22.86 -7.03
N SER A 58 12.78 -23.67 -7.38
CA SER A 58 11.39 -23.23 -7.51
C SER A 58 10.88 -22.62 -6.20
N GLU A 59 11.05 -23.30 -5.07
CA GLU A 59 10.66 -22.79 -3.75
C GLU A 59 11.39 -21.49 -3.38
N ALA A 60 12.69 -21.38 -3.68
CA ALA A 60 13.44 -20.15 -3.47
C ALA A 60 12.96 -19.01 -4.37
N SER A 61 12.58 -19.31 -5.61
CA SER A 61 11.98 -18.35 -6.54
C SER A 61 10.56 -17.96 -6.14
N GLU A 62 9.80 -18.80 -5.45
CA GLU A 62 8.48 -18.43 -4.91
C GLU A 62 8.59 -17.20 -4.01
N LEU A 63 9.65 -17.11 -3.20
CA LEU A 63 9.90 -15.91 -2.42
C LEU A 63 10.01 -14.67 -3.30
N VAL A 64 10.59 -14.76 -4.51
CA VAL A 64 10.79 -13.65 -5.47
C VAL A 64 9.56 -13.39 -6.34
N THR A 65 8.82 -14.45 -6.69
CA THR A 65 7.62 -14.39 -7.55
C THR A 65 6.35 -14.09 -6.78
N ASP A 66 6.40 -14.21 -5.45
CA ASP A 66 5.32 -13.80 -4.59
C ASP A 66 4.95 -12.35 -4.92
N SER A 67 3.66 -12.18 -5.09
CA SER A 67 2.91 -10.96 -5.36
C SER A 67 3.24 -9.77 -4.46
N SER A 68 3.99 -9.98 -3.38
CA SER A 68 4.67 -8.95 -2.60
C SER A 68 5.62 -8.07 -3.43
N GLY A 69 6.14 -8.54 -4.57
CA GLY A 69 6.98 -7.73 -5.47
C GLY A 69 6.24 -6.78 -6.44
N ASP A 70 4.90 -6.70 -6.36
CA ASP A 70 4.09 -5.82 -7.18
C ASP A 70 3.84 -4.48 -6.45
N ASP A 71 4.54 -3.43 -6.86
CA ASP A 71 4.41 -2.06 -6.31
C ASP A 71 3.12 -1.38 -6.80
N ARG A 72 1.96 -2.02 -6.62
CA ARG A 72 0.67 -1.48 -7.04
C ARG A 72 -0.16 -0.99 -5.88
N ILE A 73 -0.90 0.06 -6.20
CA ILE A 73 -1.98 0.59 -5.40
C ILE A 73 -3.27 0.14 -6.07
N PHE A 74 -4.09 -0.60 -5.33
CA PHE A 74 -5.43 -0.97 -5.72
C PHE A 74 -6.41 0.05 -5.14
N ILE A 75 -7.10 0.76 -6.02
CA ILE A 75 -7.99 1.86 -5.66
C ILE A 75 -9.42 1.43 -5.99
N PHE A 76 -10.26 1.46 -4.97
CA PHE A 76 -11.70 1.21 -5.04
C PHE A 76 -12.46 2.50 -4.71
N PRO A 77 -13.76 2.61 -5.06
CA PRO A 77 -14.61 3.73 -4.65
C PRO A 77 -14.62 3.98 -3.15
N SER A 78 -14.64 2.91 -2.33
CA SER A 78 -14.76 3.01 -0.89
C SER A 78 -13.45 2.86 -0.12
N SER A 79 -12.38 2.39 -0.77
CA SER A 79 -11.13 2.05 -0.10
C SER A 79 -9.93 2.06 -1.04
N SER A 80 -8.74 2.02 -0.48
CA SER A 80 -7.53 1.73 -1.22
C SER A 80 -6.64 0.79 -0.43
N SER A 81 -5.85 0.00 -1.14
CA SER A 81 -4.82 -0.85 -0.55
C SER A 81 -3.56 -0.79 -1.41
N SER A 82 -2.42 -1.01 -0.79
CA SER A 82 -1.14 -1.15 -1.48
C SER A 82 -0.62 -2.56 -1.26
N SER A 83 -0.17 -3.23 -2.33
CA SER A 83 0.75 -4.34 -2.20
C SER A 83 2.16 -3.76 -2.05
N GLY A 84 2.88 -4.19 -1.02
CA GLY A 84 4.21 -3.66 -0.70
C GLY A 84 5.27 -4.74 -0.80
N GLY A 85 6.36 -4.42 -1.49
CA GLY A 85 7.62 -5.12 -1.36
C GLY A 85 8.74 -4.33 -2.04
N GLU A 86 9.76 -3.96 -1.27
CA GLU A 86 10.96 -3.31 -1.77
C GLU A 86 11.83 -4.31 -2.56
N ARG A 87 11.38 -4.71 -3.76
CA ARG A 87 12.24 -5.50 -4.65
C ARG A 87 12.55 -4.72 -5.91
N THR A 88 13.84 -4.57 -6.15
CA THR A 88 14.33 -3.78 -7.28
C THR A 88 14.07 -4.51 -8.59
N GLY A 89 13.82 -3.76 -9.67
CA GLY A 89 13.73 -4.35 -11.02
C GLY A 89 14.99 -5.14 -11.40
N GLU A 90 16.15 -4.80 -10.81
CA GLU A 90 17.40 -5.54 -10.99
C GLU A 90 17.36 -6.95 -10.39
N GLU A 91 16.81 -7.12 -9.19
CA GLU A 91 16.63 -8.43 -8.56
C GLU A 91 15.71 -9.32 -9.39
N ARG A 92 14.60 -8.75 -9.87
CA ARG A 92 13.67 -9.45 -10.76
C ARG A 92 14.34 -9.92 -12.04
N MET A 93 15.11 -9.05 -12.69
CA MET A 93 15.83 -9.40 -13.93
C MET A 93 16.92 -10.45 -13.68
N ARG A 94 17.64 -10.38 -12.56
CA ARG A 94 18.62 -11.42 -12.20
C ARG A 94 17.95 -12.78 -12.03
N GLU A 95 16.78 -12.81 -11.40
CA GLU A 95 16.04 -14.06 -11.21
C GLU A 95 15.47 -14.59 -12.52
N ILE A 96 14.91 -13.73 -13.39
CA ILE A 96 14.46 -14.12 -14.74
C ILE A 96 15.60 -14.80 -15.50
N ASN A 97 16.78 -14.17 -15.56
CA ASN A 97 17.94 -14.73 -16.27
C ASN A 97 18.39 -16.08 -15.68
N ARG A 98 18.32 -16.23 -14.35
CA ARG A 98 18.65 -17.49 -13.66
C ARG A 98 17.67 -18.59 -14.05
N LEU A 99 16.37 -18.32 -14.02
CA LEU A 99 15.35 -19.33 -14.34
C LEU A 99 15.33 -19.67 -15.84
N GLU A 100 15.55 -18.69 -16.73
CA GLU A 100 15.74 -18.93 -18.17
C GLU A 100 16.87 -19.95 -18.40
N HIS A 101 18.02 -19.76 -17.74
CA HIS A 101 19.16 -20.67 -17.86
C HIS A 101 18.82 -22.09 -17.36
N LEU A 102 18.08 -22.22 -16.26
CA LEU A 102 17.64 -23.53 -15.74
C LEU A 102 16.65 -24.21 -16.70
N VAL A 103 15.71 -23.47 -17.30
CA VAL A 103 14.77 -24.00 -18.29
C VAL A 103 15.48 -24.51 -19.53
N GLU A 104 16.48 -23.78 -20.04
CA GLU A 104 17.29 -24.22 -21.17
C GLU A 104 18.06 -25.52 -20.87
N GLN A 105 18.69 -25.59 -19.69
CA GLN A 105 19.57 -26.69 -19.31
C GLN A 105 18.82 -27.96 -18.91
N TYR A 106 17.64 -27.83 -18.30
CA TYR A 106 16.87 -28.94 -17.70
C TYR A 106 15.47 -29.09 -18.29
N SER A 107 15.27 -28.67 -19.55
CA SER A 107 13.97 -28.69 -20.24
C SER A 107 13.21 -30.02 -20.20
N THR A 108 13.91 -31.15 -20.08
CA THR A 108 13.34 -32.51 -20.03
C THR A 108 13.15 -33.06 -18.62
N SER A 109 13.54 -32.33 -17.56
CA SER A 109 13.41 -32.79 -16.18
C SER A 109 11.96 -32.82 -15.72
N SER A 110 11.57 -33.80 -14.91
CA SER A 110 10.25 -33.82 -14.27
C SER A 110 10.05 -32.72 -13.23
N TYR A 111 11.13 -32.10 -12.73
CA TYR A 111 11.07 -31.04 -11.72
C TYR A 111 11.07 -29.63 -12.34
N ILE A 112 11.13 -29.51 -13.67
CA ILE A 112 11.23 -28.20 -14.34
C ILE A 112 9.91 -27.39 -14.31
N TYR A 113 8.79 -28.04 -13.99
CA TYR A 113 7.46 -27.42 -13.96
C TYR A 113 7.44 -26.17 -13.06
N GLY A 114 7.88 -26.29 -11.81
CA GLY A 114 7.85 -25.18 -10.85
C GLY A 114 8.72 -24.00 -11.28
N VAL A 115 9.91 -24.29 -11.83
CA VAL A 115 10.83 -23.28 -12.40
C VAL A 115 10.16 -22.52 -13.55
N LYS A 116 9.55 -23.23 -14.50
CA LYS A 116 8.81 -22.62 -15.63
C LYS A 116 7.60 -21.83 -15.14
N PHE A 117 6.86 -22.35 -14.17
CA PHE A 117 5.70 -21.67 -13.61
C PHE A 117 6.09 -20.33 -12.98
N ASN A 118 7.12 -20.34 -12.13
CA ASN A 118 7.65 -19.12 -11.51
C ASN A 118 8.25 -18.15 -12.54
N LEU A 119 8.97 -18.65 -13.56
CA LEU A 119 9.43 -17.80 -14.66
C LEU A 119 8.26 -17.14 -15.40
N GLY A 120 7.14 -17.84 -15.60
CA GLY A 120 5.92 -17.29 -16.18
C GLY A 120 5.34 -16.13 -15.36
N LYS A 121 5.29 -16.29 -14.02
CA LYS A 121 4.89 -15.22 -13.09
C LYS A 121 5.83 -14.01 -13.19
N LEU A 122 7.15 -14.25 -13.21
CA LEU A 122 8.13 -13.15 -13.35
C LEU A 122 7.99 -12.41 -14.68
N TYR A 123 7.78 -13.11 -15.80
CA TYR A 123 7.50 -12.46 -17.09
C TYR A 123 6.24 -11.61 -17.01
N MET A 124 5.17 -12.11 -16.38
CA MET A 124 3.94 -11.35 -16.18
C MET A 124 4.21 -10.08 -15.36
N TRP A 125 4.96 -10.17 -14.26
CA TRP A 125 5.29 -9.01 -13.40
C TRP A 125 6.24 -8.03 -14.09
N ASN A 126 7.09 -8.52 -14.99
CA ASN A 126 7.96 -7.71 -15.83
C ASN A 126 7.28 -7.16 -17.09
N LYS A 127 5.96 -7.36 -17.25
CA LYS A 127 5.17 -6.95 -18.42
C LYS A 127 5.61 -7.61 -19.73
N GLU A 128 6.27 -8.76 -19.66
CA GLU A 128 6.65 -9.62 -20.81
C GLU A 128 5.53 -10.62 -21.13
N TRP A 129 4.33 -10.08 -21.40
CA TRP A 129 3.08 -10.85 -21.46
C TRP A 129 3.11 -12.02 -22.43
N ASP A 130 3.67 -11.82 -23.64
CA ASP A 130 3.72 -12.86 -24.68
C ASP A 130 4.68 -14.01 -24.30
N LYS A 131 5.67 -13.75 -23.45
CA LYS A 131 6.51 -14.81 -22.88
C LYS A 131 5.77 -15.58 -21.79
N ALA A 132 5.08 -14.86 -20.90
CA ALA A 132 4.26 -15.47 -19.85
C ALA A 132 3.16 -16.37 -20.44
N GLU A 133 2.41 -15.88 -21.42
CA GLU A 133 1.33 -16.61 -22.09
C GLU A 133 1.83 -17.89 -22.76
N ARG A 134 2.93 -17.80 -23.52
CA ARG A 134 3.54 -18.98 -24.15
C ARG A 134 3.98 -20.02 -23.12
N LEU A 135 4.59 -19.59 -22.03
CA LEU A 135 5.10 -20.50 -21.02
C LEU A 135 3.97 -21.16 -20.22
N PHE A 136 2.91 -20.42 -19.89
CA PHE A 136 1.75 -21.00 -19.24
C PHE A 136 0.97 -21.96 -20.15
N ALA A 137 0.85 -21.65 -21.44
CA ALA A 137 0.26 -22.58 -22.42
C ALA A 137 1.08 -23.86 -22.58
N GLU A 138 2.42 -23.77 -22.56
CA GLU A 138 3.31 -24.95 -22.55
C GLU A 138 3.10 -25.81 -21.30
N LEU A 139 2.93 -25.18 -20.13
CA LEU A 139 2.69 -25.89 -18.88
C LEU A 139 1.35 -26.61 -18.89
N GLU A 140 0.28 -25.97 -19.34
CA GLU A 140 -1.06 -26.57 -19.44
C GLU A 140 -1.07 -27.83 -20.32
N ALA A 141 -0.36 -27.79 -21.46
CA ALA A 141 -0.27 -28.93 -22.38
C ALA A 141 0.45 -30.15 -21.78
N ASN A 142 1.24 -29.95 -20.71
CA ASN A 142 2.07 -30.98 -20.07
C ASN A 142 1.58 -31.36 -18.67
N VAL A 143 0.42 -30.89 -18.23
CA VAL A 143 -0.16 -31.25 -16.93
C VAL A 143 -0.52 -32.74 -16.91
N ASN A 144 0.34 -33.55 -16.29
CA ASN A 144 -0.06 -34.85 -15.76
C ASN A 144 -0.84 -34.58 -14.47
N THR A 145 -2.13 -34.93 -14.47
CA THR A 145 -3.21 -34.59 -13.53
C THR A 145 -3.01 -34.95 -12.04
N GLY A 146 -1.87 -34.66 -11.43
CA GLY A 146 -1.47 -35.16 -10.11
C GLY A 146 -1.18 -34.13 -9.02
N THR A 147 -0.95 -32.85 -9.34
CA THR A 147 -0.60 -31.79 -8.36
C THR A 147 -1.66 -30.69 -8.34
N PHE A 148 -2.73 -30.93 -7.58
CA PHE A 148 -3.98 -30.16 -7.55
C PHE A 148 -3.83 -28.63 -7.38
N HIS A 149 -2.85 -28.15 -6.61
CA HIS A 149 -2.74 -26.72 -6.28
C HIS A 149 -2.07 -25.85 -7.37
N ALA A 150 -1.07 -26.39 -8.08
CA ALA A 150 -0.37 -25.63 -9.11
C ALA A 150 -1.22 -25.44 -10.38
N ASP A 151 -2.20 -26.33 -10.60
CA ASP A 151 -3.09 -26.28 -11.76
C ASP A 151 -4.12 -25.14 -11.65
N GLU A 152 -4.64 -24.87 -10.44
CA GLU A 152 -5.61 -23.79 -10.21
C GLU A 152 -4.97 -22.40 -10.32
N GLU A 153 -3.77 -22.24 -9.76
CA GLU A 153 -2.99 -21.00 -9.85
C GLU A 153 -2.61 -20.70 -11.32
N LEU A 154 -2.13 -21.72 -12.05
CA LEU A 154 -1.84 -21.62 -13.49
C LEU A 154 -3.06 -21.16 -14.30
N ARG A 155 -4.20 -21.82 -14.12
CA ARG A 155 -5.45 -21.45 -14.80
C ARG A 155 -5.87 -20.03 -14.47
N THR A 156 -5.65 -19.58 -13.24
CA THR A 156 -5.95 -18.22 -12.83
C THR A 156 -5.09 -17.20 -13.57
N TYR A 157 -3.77 -17.39 -13.66
CA TYR A 157 -2.92 -16.49 -14.43
C TYR A 157 -3.20 -16.50 -15.92
N GLN A 158 -3.51 -17.66 -16.51
CA GLN A 158 -3.94 -17.75 -17.91
C GLN A 158 -5.25 -16.98 -18.13
N ALA A 159 -6.23 -17.15 -17.23
CA ALA A 159 -7.49 -16.41 -17.30
C ALA A 159 -7.24 -14.91 -17.26
N ILE A 160 -6.39 -14.42 -16.35
CA ILE A 160 -6.01 -13.00 -16.27
C ILE A 160 -5.36 -12.53 -17.58
N LEU A 161 -4.36 -13.26 -18.11
CA LEU A 161 -3.69 -12.88 -19.36
C LEU A 161 -4.63 -12.84 -20.55
N SER A 162 -5.58 -13.78 -20.64
CA SER A 162 -6.54 -13.86 -21.73
C SER A 162 -7.42 -12.61 -21.85
N THR A 163 -7.67 -11.91 -20.74
CA THR A 163 -8.50 -10.69 -20.72
C THR A 163 -7.90 -9.51 -21.51
N ARG A 164 -6.60 -9.56 -21.81
CA ARG A 164 -5.90 -8.55 -22.63
C ARG A 164 -6.42 -8.48 -24.07
N THR A 165 -7.13 -9.51 -24.52
CA THR A 165 -7.68 -9.56 -25.88
C THR A 165 -9.19 -9.77 -25.85
N ALA A 166 -9.86 -9.25 -26.87
CA ALA A 166 -11.28 -9.52 -27.06
C ALA A 166 -11.45 -10.98 -27.50
N ILE A 167 -12.37 -11.70 -26.88
CA ILE A 167 -12.75 -13.05 -27.33
C ILE A 167 -13.79 -12.85 -28.43
N PRO A 168 -13.52 -13.28 -29.68
CA PRO A 168 -14.49 -13.19 -30.76
C PRO A 168 -15.81 -13.85 -30.36
N ASP A 169 -16.93 -13.23 -30.74
CA ASP A 169 -18.29 -13.73 -30.52
C ASP A 169 -18.70 -13.92 -29.04
N LYS A 170 -17.92 -13.41 -28.09
CA LYS A 170 -18.25 -13.42 -26.67
C LYS A 170 -18.52 -12.01 -26.15
N GLN A 171 -19.65 -11.84 -25.49
CA GLN A 171 -20.03 -10.56 -24.87
C GLN A 171 -19.49 -10.51 -23.43
N ALA A 172 -18.85 -9.39 -23.06
CA ALA A 172 -18.40 -9.17 -21.68
C ALA A 172 -19.59 -8.89 -20.75
N THR A 173 -19.57 -9.47 -19.56
CA THR A 173 -20.53 -9.18 -18.48
C THR A 173 -20.22 -7.83 -17.83
N ILE A 174 -18.95 -7.52 -17.59
CA ILE A 174 -18.48 -6.22 -17.11
C ILE A 174 -17.32 -5.75 -17.98
N THR A 175 -17.34 -4.49 -18.39
CA THR A 175 -16.28 -3.86 -19.19
C THR A 175 -16.13 -2.39 -18.85
N GLY A 176 -15.11 -1.74 -19.37
CA GLY A 176 -14.93 -0.31 -19.25
C GLY A 176 -13.55 0.10 -19.73
N LYS A 177 -13.23 1.38 -19.56
CA LYS A 177 -11.97 1.98 -19.96
C LYS A 177 -11.24 2.54 -18.75
N VAL A 178 -9.92 2.34 -18.72
CA VAL A 178 -9.01 3.06 -17.83
C VAL A 178 -8.26 4.10 -18.64
N LYS A 179 -8.28 5.35 -18.16
CA LYS A 179 -7.52 6.46 -18.75
C LYS A 179 -6.68 7.15 -17.70
N ILE A 180 -5.45 7.51 -18.08
CA ILE A 180 -4.56 8.36 -17.29
C ILE A 180 -4.31 9.65 -18.07
N GLY A 181 -4.85 10.75 -17.54
CA GLY A 181 -5.07 11.95 -18.33
C GLY A 181 -5.92 11.64 -19.56
N GLU A 182 -5.52 12.15 -20.71
CA GLU A 182 -6.21 11.91 -21.98
C GLU A 182 -5.83 10.57 -22.65
N LYS A 183 -4.89 9.83 -22.08
CA LYS A 183 -4.35 8.60 -22.70
C LYS A 183 -5.05 7.36 -22.17
N PRO A 184 -5.40 6.39 -23.04
CA PRO A 184 -5.78 5.06 -22.58
C PRO A 184 -4.63 4.42 -21.80
N ALA A 185 -4.95 3.77 -20.68
CA ALA A 185 -3.97 3.13 -19.82
C ALA A 185 -3.96 1.62 -20.09
N ALA A 186 -2.96 1.18 -20.87
CA ALA A 186 -2.75 -0.22 -21.18
C ALA A 186 -2.03 -0.97 -20.05
N ASN A 187 -2.28 -2.27 -19.92
CA ASN A 187 -1.65 -3.15 -18.94
C ASN A 187 -1.89 -2.77 -17.47
N VAL A 188 -3.05 -2.17 -17.21
CA VAL A 188 -3.54 -1.85 -15.87
C VAL A 188 -4.46 -2.98 -15.40
N PHE A 189 -4.36 -3.35 -14.14
CA PHE A 189 -5.22 -4.37 -13.56
C PHE A 189 -6.56 -3.78 -13.15
N VAL A 190 -7.64 -4.51 -13.37
CA VAL A 190 -8.98 -4.20 -12.88
C VAL A 190 -9.48 -5.40 -12.10
N ILE A 191 -10.10 -5.15 -10.95
CA ILE A 191 -10.43 -6.18 -9.96
C ILE A 191 -11.91 -6.07 -9.60
N LEU A 192 -12.58 -7.21 -9.50
CA LEU A 192 -13.96 -7.28 -9.03
C LEU A 192 -14.01 -7.81 -7.60
N HIS A 193 -14.44 -6.98 -6.66
CA HIS A 193 -14.68 -7.38 -5.27
C HIS A 193 -16.18 -7.52 -5.04
N ARG A 194 -16.65 -8.70 -4.60
CA ARG A 194 -18.08 -8.89 -4.34
C ARG A 194 -18.50 -8.08 -3.13
N LYS A 195 -19.63 -7.38 -3.23
CA LYS A 195 -20.20 -6.59 -2.13
C LYS A 195 -20.51 -7.43 -0.89
N ASP A 196 -20.81 -8.71 -1.07
CA ASP A 196 -21.11 -9.65 0.02
C ASP A 196 -19.86 -10.37 0.58
N ALA A 197 -18.68 -10.14 0.00
CA ALA A 197 -17.45 -10.72 0.50
C ALA A 197 -17.06 -10.09 1.85
N ARG A 198 -16.65 -10.94 2.79
CA ARG A 198 -16.12 -10.48 4.07
C ARG A 198 -14.62 -10.32 3.95
N GLY A 199 -14.16 -9.08 4.13
CA GLY A 199 -12.73 -8.75 4.13
C GLY A 199 -12.14 -8.56 2.74
N TRP A 200 -10.86 -8.24 2.76
CA TRP A 200 -10.04 -7.95 1.58
C TRP A 200 -8.73 -8.74 1.70
N SER A 201 -8.42 -9.53 0.68
CA SER A 201 -7.11 -10.16 0.53
C SER A 201 -6.19 -9.21 -0.23
N THR A 202 -5.07 -8.87 0.40
CA THR A 202 -3.97 -8.18 -0.28
C THR A 202 -2.78 -9.13 -0.37
N PRO A 203 -2.19 -9.32 -1.55
CA PRO A 203 -2.63 -8.79 -2.85
C PRO A 203 -3.87 -9.53 -3.41
N PRO A 204 -4.58 -8.95 -4.39
CA PRO A 204 -5.87 -9.48 -4.86
C PRO A 204 -5.77 -10.66 -5.83
N TYR A 205 -4.57 -10.93 -6.34
CA TYR A 205 -4.32 -12.01 -7.28
C TYR A 205 -4.70 -13.34 -6.63
N LEU A 206 -5.36 -14.23 -7.38
CA LEU A 206 -5.88 -15.54 -6.92
C LEU A 206 -7.13 -15.50 -6.02
N HIS A 207 -7.49 -14.36 -5.45
CA HIS A 207 -8.65 -14.24 -4.56
C HIS A 207 -9.88 -13.64 -5.24
N TYR A 208 -9.67 -12.88 -6.31
CA TYR A 208 -10.71 -12.13 -6.99
C TYR A 208 -10.57 -12.27 -8.52
N PRO A 209 -11.67 -12.10 -9.28
CA PRO A 209 -11.58 -11.92 -10.73
C PRO A 209 -10.74 -10.69 -11.06
N VAL A 210 -9.73 -10.88 -11.90
CA VAL A 210 -8.82 -9.83 -12.35
C VAL A 210 -8.77 -9.79 -13.88
N ALA A 211 -8.82 -8.59 -14.45
CA ALA A 211 -8.61 -8.33 -15.86
C ALA A 211 -7.44 -7.37 -16.07
N ILE A 212 -6.82 -7.41 -17.24
CA ILE A 212 -5.77 -6.49 -17.68
C ILE A 212 -6.31 -5.68 -18.86
N THR A 213 -6.11 -4.36 -18.83
CA THR A 213 -6.50 -3.50 -19.94
C THR A 213 -5.64 -3.74 -21.19
N ASP A 214 -6.29 -3.69 -22.36
CA ASP A 214 -5.63 -3.75 -23.65
C ASP A 214 -4.92 -2.42 -24.04
N GLU A 215 -4.36 -2.36 -25.24
CA GLU A 215 -3.68 -1.17 -25.79
C GLU A 215 -4.59 0.07 -25.92
N HIS A 216 -5.91 -0.10 -25.89
CA HIS A 216 -6.91 0.95 -25.89
C HIS A 216 -7.48 1.23 -24.49
N GLY A 217 -6.84 0.69 -23.44
CA GLY A 217 -7.24 0.86 -22.05
C GLY A 217 -8.54 0.14 -21.69
N VAL A 218 -9.03 -0.78 -22.53
CA VAL A 218 -10.30 -1.49 -22.30
C VAL A 218 -10.03 -2.75 -21.51
N TYR A 219 -10.77 -2.95 -20.41
CA TYR A 219 -10.80 -4.21 -19.67
C TYR A 219 -12.12 -4.96 -19.91
N ARG A 220 -12.11 -6.28 -19.78
CA ARG A 220 -13.25 -7.14 -20.07
C ARG A 220 -13.30 -8.33 -19.12
N PHE A 221 -14.47 -8.55 -18.53
CA PHE A 221 -14.79 -9.75 -17.78
C PHE A 221 -15.96 -10.45 -18.47
N TYR A 222 -15.80 -11.73 -18.83
CA TYR A 222 -16.81 -12.47 -19.58
C TYR A 222 -17.70 -13.33 -18.68
N ASP A 223 -17.12 -14.26 -17.93
CA ASP A 223 -17.88 -15.26 -17.16
C ASP A 223 -17.81 -14.93 -15.66
N VAL A 224 -18.42 -13.81 -15.26
CA VAL A 224 -18.50 -13.42 -13.85
C VAL A 224 -19.83 -13.89 -13.29
N ASP A 225 -19.80 -14.49 -12.10
CA ASP A 225 -21.00 -14.91 -11.38
C ASP A 225 -21.99 -13.75 -11.21
N ALA A 226 -23.28 -14.05 -11.23
CA ALA A 226 -24.30 -13.05 -10.97
C ALA A 226 -24.19 -12.53 -9.53
N ASN A 227 -23.76 -11.27 -9.37
CA ASN A 227 -23.60 -10.60 -8.08
C ASN A 227 -23.50 -9.07 -8.24
N VAL A 228 -23.32 -8.37 -7.14
CA VAL A 228 -22.99 -6.95 -7.09
C VAL A 228 -21.52 -6.80 -6.72
N TYR A 229 -20.77 -6.08 -7.55
CA TYR A 229 -19.33 -5.92 -7.42
C TYR A 229 -18.95 -4.46 -7.21
N GLU A 230 -18.01 -4.24 -6.31
CA GLU A 230 -17.16 -3.05 -6.32
C GLU A 230 -16.04 -3.28 -7.35
N VAL A 231 -15.78 -2.28 -8.19
CA VAL A 231 -14.76 -2.36 -9.24
C VAL A 231 -13.55 -1.53 -8.81
N GLY A 232 -12.40 -2.18 -8.66
CA GLY A 232 -11.14 -1.54 -8.32
C GLY A 232 -10.17 -1.52 -9.48
N VAL A 233 -9.19 -0.62 -9.42
CA VAL A 233 -8.12 -0.48 -10.42
C VAL A 233 -6.75 -0.55 -9.75
N GLY A 234 -5.85 -1.37 -10.30
CA GLY A 234 -4.50 -1.62 -9.80
C GLY A 234 -3.44 -0.92 -10.66
N VAL A 235 -2.88 0.16 -10.14
CA VAL A 235 -1.91 1.04 -10.83
C VAL A 235 -0.62 1.15 -10.02
N THR A 236 0.50 1.39 -10.71
CA THR A 236 1.76 1.69 -10.01
C THR A 236 1.84 3.16 -9.63
N PRO A 237 2.54 3.52 -8.52
CA PRO A 237 2.93 4.87 -8.17
C PRO A 237 3.42 5.73 -9.34
N ALA A 238 4.26 5.15 -10.20
CA ALA A 238 4.85 5.85 -11.32
C ALA A 238 3.83 6.17 -12.43
N GLU A 239 2.88 5.26 -12.68
CA GLU A 239 1.84 5.43 -13.71
C GLU A 239 0.88 6.58 -13.37
N VAL A 240 0.57 6.78 -12.09
CA VAL A 240 -0.41 7.79 -11.64
C VAL A 240 0.22 8.99 -10.95
N ASN A 241 1.54 9.18 -11.06
CA ASN A 241 2.22 10.35 -10.51
C ASN A 241 1.67 11.63 -11.16
N GLY A 242 1.14 12.54 -10.33
CA GLY A 242 0.49 13.78 -10.79
C GLY A 242 -0.97 13.62 -11.22
N TYR A 243 -1.59 12.47 -10.94
CA TYR A 243 -3.01 12.21 -11.22
C TYR A 243 -3.78 11.69 -10.00
N TYR A 244 -5.09 11.94 -9.99
CA TYR A 244 -6.06 11.48 -9.01
C TYR A 244 -7.18 10.71 -9.71
N LEU A 245 -7.69 9.63 -9.11
CA LEU A 245 -8.83 8.91 -9.68
C LEU A 245 -10.11 9.68 -9.35
N THR A 246 -10.79 10.21 -10.36
CA THR A 246 -12.09 10.87 -10.18
C THR A 246 -13.06 9.91 -9.51
N GLN A 247 -13.82 10.41 -8.52
CA GLN A 247 -14.85 9.62 -7.87
C GLN A 247 -15.90 9.19 -8.91
N SER A 248 -16.22 7.90 -8.92
CA SER A 248 -17.25 7.35 -9.79
C SER A 248 -18.63 7.90 -9.41
N ASP A 249 -19.56 7.90 -10.36
CA ASP A 249 -20.98 8.22 -10.13
C ASP A 249 -21.72 7.10 -9.39
N ARG A 250 -21.17 5.88 -9.41
CA ARG A 250 -21.68 4.71 -8.69
C ARG A 250 -20.54 3.92 -8.06
N GLU A 251 -20.80 3.35 -6.89
CA GLU A 251 -19.82 2.52 -6.16
C GLU A 251 -19.83 1.06 -6.61
N TYR A 252 -20.96 0.58 -7.15
CA TYR A 252 -21.17 -0.82 -7.47
C TYR A 252 -21.76 -1.04 -8.86
N VAL A 253 -21.45 -2.21 -9.44
CA VAL A 253 -22.05 -2.73 -10.68
C VAL A 253 -22.70 -4.08 -10.45
N GLY A 254 -23.83 -4.34 -11.10
CA GLY A 254 -24.51 -5.63 -11.04
C GLY A 254 -24.13 -6.50 -12.23
N ALA A 255 -23.42 -7.61 -12.00
CA ALA A 255 -23.24 -8.64 -13.01
C ALA A 255 -24.56 -9.42 -13.15
N LEU A 256 -25.20 -9.28 -14.31
CA LEU A 256 -26.45 -9.98 -14.65
C LEU A 256 -26.25 -10.73 -15.95
N GLU A 257 -26.78 -11.96 -16.01
CA GLU A 257 -26.68 -12.80 -17.20
C GLU A 257 -27.29 -12.11 -18.43
N GLY A 258 -26.56 -12.14 -19.55
CA GLY A 258 -27.00 -11.54 -20.81
C GLY A 258 -26.96 -10.01 -20.86
N LYS A 259 -26.44 -9.32 -19.84
CA LYS A 259 -26.29 -7.87 -19.81
C LYS A 259 -24.83 -7.46 -19.62
N THR A 260 -24.36 -6.51 -20.41
CA THR A 260 -23.06 -5.86 -20.20
C THR A 260 -23.23 -4.61 -19.35
N GLU A 261 -22.50 -4.53 -18.24
CA GLU A 261 -22.32 -3.30 -17.47
C GLU A 261 -21.00 -2.61 -17.86
N THR A 262 -21.02 -1.26 -17.88
CA THR A 262 -19.84 -0.44 -18.20
C THR A 262 -19.39 0.39 -17.00
N TYR A 263 -18.12 0.32 -16.62
CA TYR A 263 -17.56 1.10 -15.52
C TYR A 263 -16.19 1.67 -15.88
N ASP A 264 -16.11 2.98 -16.03
CA ASP A 264 -14.89 3.64 -16.50
C ASP A 264 -14.09 4.24 -15.35
N PHE A 265 -12.76 4.21 -15.47
CA PHE A 265 -11.82 4.85 -14.57
C PHE A 265 -11.12 5.99 -15.29
N GLN A 266 -11.16 7.18 -14.69
CA GLN A 266 -10.50 8.36 -15.21
C GLN A 266 -9.58 8.94 -14.14
N PHE A 267 -8.27 8.81 -14.38
CA PHE A 267 -7.27 9.53 -13.61
C PHE A 267 -7.07 10.91 -14.23
N VAL A 268 -7.35 11.96 -13.47
CA VAL A 268 -7.27 13.37 -13.89
C VAL A 268 -6.10 14.07 -13.20
N PRO A 269 -5.56 15.16 -13.76
CA PRO A 269 -4.50 15.92 -13.09
C PRO A 269 -4.90 16.35 -11.67
N LEU A 270 -3.94 16.34 -10.75
CA LEU A 270 -4.13 16.85 -9.39
C LEU A 270 -4.54 18.33 -9.38
N VAL A 271 -5.24 18.74 -8.33
CA VAL A 271 -5.40 20.16 -8.04
C VAL A 271 -4.03 20.75 -7.69
N SER A 272 -3.66 21.86 -8.35
CA SER A 272 -2.39 22.52 -8.11
C SER A 272 -2.49 23.44 -6.90
N VAL A 273 -1.74 23.11 -5.86
CA VAL A 273 -1.56 23.94 -4.66
C VAL A 273 -0.50 25.03 -4.88
N ILE A 274 -0.67 26.18 -4.21
CA ILE A 274 0.24 27.33 -4.27
C ILE A 274 0.94 27.51 -2.93
N SER A 275 0.19 27.58 -1.82
CA SER A 275 0.71 27.85 -0.47
C SER A 275 -0.19 27.26 0.62
N PRO A 276 0.35 26.76 1.74
CA PRO A 276 1.78 26.60 2.05
C PRO A 276 2.40 25.37 1.37
N VAL A 277 3.67 25.44 0.97
CA VAL A 277 4.38 24.35 0.28
C VAL A 277 5.87 24.31 0.67
N ASN A 278 6.58 23.24 0.29
CA ASN A 278 8.05 23.16 0.36
C ASN A 278 8.67 23.41 1.75
N LYS A 279 8.03 22.94 2.83
CA LYS A 279 8.50 23.15 4.22
C LYS A 279 8.55 24.61 4.62
N GLU A 280 7.66 25.43 4.07
CA GLU A 280 7.49 26.79 4.54
C GLU A 280 7.22 26.80 6.05
N GLN A 281 7.99 27.60 6.78
CA GLN A 281 7.75 27.86 8.19
C GLN A 281 6.84 29.08 8.28
N LEU A 282 5.65 28.85 8.82
CA LEU A 282 4.62 29.89 8.89
C LEU A 282 4.85 30.75 10.13
N THR A 283 4.74 32.07 9.97
CA THR A 283 4.85 33.04 11.07
C THR A 283 3.59 33.92 11.08
N GLY A 284 3.12 34.30 12.29
CA GLY A 284 1.86 35.03 12.47
C GLY A 284 0.77 34.20 13.15
N ASP A 285 -0.45 34.74 13.19
CA ASP A 285 -1.62 34.17 13.89
C ASP A 285 -2.66 33.53 12.95
N LYS A 286 -2.38 33.54 11.64
CA LYS A 286 -3.26 33.08 10.58
C LYS A 286 -2.53 32.16 9.62
N LEU A 287 -3.30 31.25 9.03
CA LEU A 287 -2.86 30.33 8.00
C LEU A 287 -3.69 30.55 6.75
N LEU A 288 -3.03 30.96 5.67
CA LEU A 288 -3.63 31.15 4.35
C LEU A 288 -3.29 29.96 3.46
N PHE A 289 -4.31 29.28 2.98
CA PHE A 289 -4.22 28.25 1.96
C PHE A 289 -4.59 28.84 0.60
N GLU A 290 -3.79 28.53 -0.42
CA GLU A 290 -4.00 29.01 -1.79
C GLU A 290 -3.80 27.87 -2.79
N TRP A 291 -4.70 27.78 -3.77
CA TRP A 291 -4.64 26.80 -4.85
C TRP A 291 -5.09 27.41 -6.18
N ASN A 292 -4.84 26.71 -7.28
CA ASN A 292 -5.38 27.09 -8.59
C ASN A 292 -6.80 26.56 -8.75
N ALA A 293 -7.66 27.35 -9.39
CA ALA A 293 -8.97 26.89 -9.81
C ALA A 293 -8.85 25.63 -10.68
N TYR A 294 -9.76 24.69 -10.44
CA TYR A 294 -9.85 23.42 -11.13
C TYR A 294 -11.06 23.41 -12.08
N PRO A 295 -10.89 23.05 -13.36
CA PRO A 295 -12.01 23.03 -14.31
C PRO A 295 -13.17 22.17 -13.83
N GLY A 296 -14.38 22.73 -13.84
CA GLY A 296 -15.61 22.03 -13.47
C GLY A 296 -15.91 21.95 -11.97
N ALA A 297 -15.05 22.52 -11.11
CA ALA A 297 -15.32 22.59 -9.67
C ALA A 297 -16.39 23.66 -9.35
N ASP A 298 -17.39 23.30 -8.55
CA ASP A 298 -18.34 24.24 -7.92
C ASP A 298 -17.82 24.72 -6.56
N TYR A 299 -17.16 23.83 -5.81
CA TYR A 299 -16.57 24.15 -4.52
C TYR A 299 -15.37 23.26 -4.18
N TYR A 300 -14.66 23.65 -3.13
CA TYR A 300 -13.52 22.94 -2.56
C TYR A 300 -13.71 22.67 -1.07
N THR A 301 -13.07 21.61 -0.59
CA THR A 301 -12.89 21.34 0.85
C THR A 301 -11.41 21.12 1.15
N LEU A 302 -10.98 21.45 2.37
CA LEU A 302 -9.58 21.32 2.78
C LEU A 302 -9.43 20.25 3.86
N SER A 303 -8.37 19.46 3.74
CA SER A 303 -7.96 18.50 4.76
C SER A 303 -6.52 18.74 5.18
N ILE A 304 -6.20 18.35 6.40
CA ILE A 304 -4.85 18.38 6.94
C ILE A 304 -4.48 17.00 7.47
N THR A 305 -3.25 16.61 7.20
CA THR A 305 -2.63 15.37 7.66
C THR A 305 -1.48 15.73 8.59
N SER A 306 -1.59 15.29 9.85
CA SER A 306 -0.49 15.38 10.81
C SER A 306 0.33 14.10 10.78
N ILE A 307 1.65 14.24 10.84
CA ILE A 307 2.59 13.13 10.87
C ILE A 307 3.01 12.87 12.32
N PHE A 308 2.81 11.65 12.81
CA PHE A 308 3.24 11.23 14.15
C PHE A 308 4.66 10.73 14.09
N ARG A 309 5.55 11.29 14.90
CA ARG A 309 6.91 10.78 15.09
C ARG A 309 7.14 10.39 16.54
N ILE A 310 7.81 9.27 16.77
CA ILE A 310 8.30 8.89 18.10
C ILE A 310 9.66 9.53 18.40
N LYS A 311 10.12 9.35 19.63
CA LYS A 311 11.35 9.93 20.23
C LYS A 311 12.62 9.81 19.37
N ASP A 312 12.73 8.75 18.57
CA ASP A 312 13.89 8.52 17.68
C ASP A 312 13.75 9.19 16.30
N GLY A 313 12.69 9.97 16.07
CA GLY A 313 12.41 10.66 14.81
C GLY A 313 11.66 9.81 13.78
N ASN A 314 11.40 8.53 14.07
CA ASN A 314 10.67 7.62 13.19
C ASN A 314 9.19 8.00 13.11
N THR A 315 8.64 8.05 11.90
CA THR A 315 7.19 8.22 11.69
C THR A 315 6.46 6.95 12.08
N VAL A 316 5.50 7.04 13.00
CA VAL A 316 4.68 5.90 13.48
C VAL A 316 3.24 5.95 12.98
N GLY A 317 2.86 7.02 12.29
CA GLY A 317 1.58 7.11 11.63
C GLY A 317 1.30 8.50 11.09
N ALA A 318 0.11 8.65 10.51
CA ALA A 318 -0.44 9.92 10.13
C ALA A 318 -1.96 9.90 10.34
N ASN A 319 -2.56 11.06 10.55
CA ASN A 319 -4.01 11.19 10.62
C ASN A 319 -4.45 12.38 9.79
N THR A 320 -5.45 12.15 8.93
CA THR A 320 -6.01 13.16 8.02
C THR A 320 -7.39 13.56 8.49
N VAL A 321 -7.63 14.86 8.63
CA VAL A 321 -8.92 15.42 9.04
C VAL A 321 -9.32 16.57 8.12
N GLN A 322 -10.60 16.67 7.81
CA GLN A 322 -11.15 17.80 7.09
C GLN A 322 -11.19 19.02 8.01
N LEU A 323 -10.58 20.14 7.63
CA LEU A 323 -10.40 21.31 8.51
C LEU A 323 -11.72 21.97 8.95
N SER A 324 -12.72 21.95 8.08
CA SER A 324 -14.05 22.50 8.34
C SER A 324 -15.10 21.91 7.38
N ASP A 325 -16.38 22.06 7.71
CA ASP A 325 -17.49 21.74 6.81
C ASP A 325 -17.73 22.81 5.72
N GLU A 326 -16.89 23.85 5.68
CA GLU A 326 -17.03 24.95 4.73
C GLU A 326 -16.74 24.49 3.29
N ARG A 327 -17.58 24.97 2.37
CA ARG A 327 -17.45 24.76 0.93
C ARG A 327 -16.95 26.02 0.27
N PHE A 328 -15.66 26.06 -0.04
CA PHE A 328 -15.01 27.22 -0.62
C PHE A 328 -15.32 27.32 -2.11
N ARG A 329 -16.00 28.39 -2.55
CA ARG A 329 -16.19 28.69 -3.98
C ARG A 329 -15.03 29.47 -4.60
N GLY A 330 -14.21 30.10 -3.74
CA GLY A 330 -12.97 30.75 -4.13
C GLY A 330 -11.79 29.77 -4.16
N THR A 331 -10.59 30.30 -4.37
CA THR A 331 -9.35 29.53 -4.43
C THR A 331 -8.41 29.79 -3.26
N THR A 332 -8.96 30.36 -2.18
CA THR A 332 -8.25 30.65 -0.95
C THR A 332 -9.10 30.28 0.26
N ALA A 333 -8.45 29.91 1.35
CA ALA A 333 -9.07 29.70 2.65
C ALA A 333 -8.14 30.24 3.74
N GLU A 334 -8.66 31.05 4.65
CA GLU A 334 -7.90 31.62 5.76
C GLU A 334 -8.46 31.06 7.07
N TYR A 335 -7.56 30.57 7.93
CA TYR A 335 -7.91 30.09 9.26
C TYR A 335 -7.07 30.79 10.32
N SER A 336 -7.66 31.05 11.49
CA SER A 336 -6.87 31.44 12.66
C SER A 336 -6.15 30.21 13.23
N LEU A 337 -4.87 30.33 13.57
CA LEU A 337 -4.15 29.26 14.26
C LEU A 337 -4.78 28.92 15.61
N LYS A 338 -5.35 29.91 16.30
CA LYS A 338 -6.06 29.71 17.56
C LYS A 338 -7.31 28.86 17.37
N GLU A 339 -8.04 29.07 16.27
CA GLU A 339 -9.21 28.27 15.92
C GLU A 339 -8.81 26.83 15.61
N LEU A 340 -7.79 26.64 14.76
CA LEU A 340 -7.31 25.30 14.39
C LEU A 340 -6.75 24.50 15.58
N ARG A 341 -6.08 25.16 16.52
CA ARG A 341 -5.62 24.54 17.78
C ARG A 341 -6.78 24.19 18.71
N GLY A 342 -7.79 25.05 18.75
CA GLY A 342 -9.01 24.83 19.53
C GLY A 342 -9.87 23.71 18.95
N ASN A 343 -9.87 23.52 17.63
CA ASN A 343 -10.71 22.55 16.94
C ASN A 343 -10.03 21.17 16.92
N THR A 344 -10.61 20.21 17.63
CA THR A 344 -10.19 18.81 17.52
C THR A 344 -11.08 18.06 16.57
N LEU A 345 -10.44 17.46 15.57
CA LEU A 345 -11.04 16.58 14.60
C LEU A 345 -10.29 15.26 14.67
N GLY A 346 -11.03 14.15 14.64
CA GLY A 346 -10.46 12.80 14.62
C GLY A 346 -9.61 12.46 15.85
N PHE A 347 -10.25 11.93 16.90
CA PHE A 347 -9.51 11.25 17.97
C PHE A 347 -9.13 9.83 17.54
N GLY A 348 -7.88 9.45 17.79
CA GLY A 348 -7.38 8.09 17.57
C GLY A 348 -6.60 7.61 18.77
N LYS A 349 -6.93 6.42 19.27
CA LYS A 349 -6.21 5.70 20.32
C LYS A 349 -5.81 4.34 19.77
N SER A 350 -4.52 4.11 19.60
CA SER A 350 -3.99 2.79 19.23
C SER A 350 -3.32 2.14 20.43
N THR A 351 -3.51 0.83 20.58
CA THR A 351 -2.85 0.04 21.62
C THR A 351 -2.06 -1.09 20.98
N ASP A 352 -0.78 -1.21 21.33
CA ASP A 352 0.05 -2.32 20.86
C ASP A 352 -0.22 -3.62 21.65
N SER A 353 0.41 -4.72 21.25
CA SER A 353 0.28 -6.01 21.93
C SER A 353 0.86 -6.02 23.36
N GLY A 354 1.74 -5.07 23.68
CA GLY A 354 2.29 -4.86 25.02
C GLY A 354 1.39 -3.99 25.92
N GLY A 355 0.30 -3.44 25.39
CA GLY A 355 -0.60 -2.56 26.12
C GLY A 355 -0.18 -1.09 26.12
N ASN A 356 0.87 -0.71 25.39
CA ASN A 356 1.27 0.68 25.25
C ASN A 356 0.25 1.43 24.39
N VAL A 357 -0.08 2.64 24.80
CA VAL A 357 -1.04 3.49 24.10
C VAL A 357 -0.32 4.60 23.35
N ALA A 358 -0.74 4.83 22.11
CA ALA A 358 -0.42 6.04 21.37
C ALA A 358 -1.72 6.77 21.03
N LEU A 359 -1.74 8.06 21.37
CA LEU A 359 -2.83 8.98 21.10
C LEU A 359 -2.50 9.84 19.88
N SER A 360 -3.51 10.13 19.07
CA SER A 360 -3.38 11.03 17.93
C SER A 360 -3.08 12.45 18.39
N ASN A 361 -1.96 13.04 17.96
CA ASN A 361 -1.60 14.42 18.31
C ASN A 361 -2.70 15.41 17.92
N ILE A 362 -3.33 15.27 16.75
CA ILE A 362 -4.40 16.19 16.35
C ILE A 362 -5.68 16.05 17.17
N GLY A 363 -5.93 14.85 17.72
CA GLY A 363 -7.05 14.61 18.63
C GLY A 363 -6.82 15.20 20.03
N VAL A 364 -5.56 15.43 20.42
CA VAL A 364 -5.19 16.00 21.72
C VAL A 364 -4.91 17.50 21.61
N LEU A 365 -4.03 17.90 20.69
CA LEU A 365 -3.49 19.25 20.54
C LEU A 365 -4.28 20.15 19.58
N GLY A 366 -5.20 19.59 18.78
CA GLY A 366 -5.96 20.30 17.75
C GLY A 366 -5.44 20.05 16.33
N ALA A 367 -6.20 20.47 15.31
CA ALA A 367 -5.88 20.23 13.91
C ALA A 367 -4.53 20.79 13.46
N VAL A 368 -4.12 21.94 14.01
CA VAL A 368 -2.78 22.54 13.86
C VAL A 368 -2.28 23.00 15.23
N TYR A 369 -1.02 22.68 15.55
CA TYR A 369 -0.40 22.99 16.83
C TYR A 369 1.08 23.40 16.68
N PRO A 370 1.65 24.21 17.60
CA PRO A 370 3.06 24.60 17.57
C PRO A 370 4.04 23.42 17.58
N GLY A 371 5.12 23.54 16.81
CA GLY A 371 6.11 22.48 16.63
C GLY A 371 5.64 21.27 15.81
N GLY A 372 4.44 21.32 15.23
CA GLY A 372 3.88 20.25 14.40
C GLY A 372 4.32 20.30 12.94
N ASP A 373 4.40 19.11 12.33
CA ASP A 373 4.63 18.89 10.90
C ASP A 373 3.32 18.48 10.23
N PHE A 374 2.95 19.19 9.16
CA PHE A 374 1.65 19.03 8.51
C PHE A 374 1.79 18.91 6.99
N ILE A 375 0.92 18.09 6.41
CA ILE A 375 0.63 18.07 4.98
C ILE A 375 -0.83 18.51 4.83
N TRP A 376 -1.19 19.27 3.79
CA TRP A 376 -2.60 19.59 3.54
C TRP A 376 -3.04 19.13 2.15
N SER A 377 -4.34 19.04 1.94
CA SER A 377 -4.89 18.80 0.61
C SER A 377 -6.15 19.62 0.39
N VAL A 378 -6.41 19.90 -0.87
CA VAL A 378 -7.64 20.49 -1.36
C VAL A 378 -8.33 19.51 -2.30
N ASP A 379 -9.59 19.24 -2.02
CA ASP A 379 -10.45 18.38 -2.83
C ASP A 379 -11.41 19.26 -3.64
N ALA A 380 -11.49 19.01 -4.94
CA ALA A 380 -12.38 19.72 -5.86
C ALA A 380 -13.66 18.90 -6.06
N TYR A 381 -14.82 19.55 -5.94
CA TYR A 381 -16.13 18.92 -6.12
C TYR A 381 -16.92 19.61 -7.22
N ASP A 382 -17.68 18.83 -7.99
CA ASP A 382 -18.67 19.37 -8.91
C ASP A 382 -19.95 19.82 -8.19
N ALA A 383 -20.89 20.43 -8.93
CA ALA A 383 -22.16 20.90 -8.39
C ALA A 383 -23.06 19.77 -7.84
N GLY A 384 -22.82 18.52 -8.25
CA GLY A 384 -23.50 17.33 -7.73
C GLY A 384 -22.90 16.80 -6.43
N GLY A 385 -21.81 17.41 -5.94
CA GLY A 385 -21.10 16.99 -4.73
C GLY A 385 -20.16 15.80 -4.95
N ARG A 386 -19.84 15.46 -6.20
CA ARG A 386 -18.89 14.39 -6.52
C ARG A 386 -17.48 14.94 -6.57
N LYS A 387 -16.52 14.24 -5.94
CA LYS A 387 -15.11 14.63 -5.94
C LYS A 387 -14.50 14.40 -7.31
N ILE A 388 -14.15 15.48 -8.00
CA ILE A 388 -13.62 15.42 -9.38
C ILE A 388 -12.09 15.36 -9.41
N SER A 389 -11.40 15.93 -8.42
CA SER A 389 -9.94 15.84 -8.26
C SER A 389 -9.52 16.13 -6.81
N SER A 390 -8.25 15.87 -6.48
CA SER A 390 -7.62 16.21 -5.20
C SER A 390 -6.17 16.64 -5.42
N SER A 391 -5.61 17.41 -4.49
CA SER A 391 -4.17 17.66 -4.42
C SER A 391 -3.38 16.63 -3.61
N SER A 392 -4.03 15.74 -2.85
CA SER A 392 -3.33 14.77 -1.99
C SER A 392 -2.54 13.74 -2.79
N GLY A 393 -2.96 13.47 -4.04
CA GLY A 393 -2.42 12.41 -4.88
C GLY A 393 -2.41 11.05 -4.18
N TYR A 394 -1.61 10.13 -4.72
CA TYR A 394 -1.24 8.88 -4.04
C TYR A 394 0.15 9.09 -3.46
N TYR A 395 0.26 9.16 -2.13
CA TYR A 395 1.53 9.40 -1.45
C TYR A 395 2.51 8.28 -1.75
N THR A 396 3.45 8.58 -2.63
CA THR A 396 4.52 7.69 -3.06
C THR A 396 5.83 8.45 -2.90
N SER A 397 6.94 7.74 -2.72
CA SER A 397 8.28 8.35 -2.60
C SER A 397 8.69 9.21 -3.80
N LEU A 398 7.88 9.21 -4.88
CA LEU A 398 8.05 9.95 -6.12
C LEU A 398 7.38 11.35 -6.12
N VAL A 399 6.52 11.65 -5.14
CA VAL A 399 5.83 12.96 -5.06
C VAL A 399 6.82 14.03 -4.57
N ARG A 400 7.39 14.79 -5.51
CA ARG A 400 8.42 15.81 -5.20
C ARG A 400 7.88 17.09 -4.54
N LYS A 401 6.57 17.34 -4.61
CA LYS A 401 5.93 18.54 -4.05
C LYS A 401 4.75 18.14 -3.18
N THR A 402 5.06 17.59 -2.01
CA THR A 402 4.05 17.48 -0.97
C THR A 402 3.79 18.88 -0.42
N PRO A 403 2.53 19.34 -0.33
CA PRO A 403 2.13 20.58 0.36
C PRO A 403 2.39 20.47 1.87
N PHE A 404 3.66 20.41 2.21
CA PHE A 404 4.16 20.21 3.56
C PHE A 404 4.60 21.55 4.13
N PHE A 405 4.25 21.79 5.39
CA PHE A 405 4.66 22.95 6.17
C PHE A 405 4.89 22.55 7.63
N THR A 406 5.63 23.40 8.34
CA THR A 406 5.95 23.19 9.75
C THR A 406 5.56 24.43 10.56
N MET A 407 5.02 24.21 11.75
CA MET A 407 4.72 25.29 12.69
C MET A 407 5.94 25.57 13.59
N PRO A 408 6.29 26.84 13.85
CA PRO A 408 7.32 27.17 14.83
C PRO A 408 6.95 26.66 16.22
N GLU A 409 7.95 26.48 17.09
CA GLU A 409 7.74 26.13 18.51
C GLU A 409 7.24 27.33 19.34
N GLU A 410 7.08 28.51 18.75
CA GLU A 410 6.52 29.67 19.44
C GLU A 410 5.07 29.38 19.88
N GLY A 411 4.76 29.63 21.16
CA GLY A 411 3.45 29.27 21.74
C GLY A 411 3.29 27.78 22.10
N MET A 412 4.34 26.97 21.96
CA MET A 412 4.37 25.58 22.39
C MET A 412 4.50 25.48 23.92
N LEU A 413 3.55 24.81 24.57
CA LEU A 413 3.61 24.54 26.01
C LEU A 413 4.53 23.35 26.30
N ALA A 414 5.05 23.27 27.53
CA ALA A 414 5.85 22.12 27.95
C ALA A 414 5.06 20.80 27.83
N GLY A 415 3.77 20.82 28.18
CA GLY A 415 2.84 19.70 27.98
C GLY A 415 2.72 19.27 26.52
N ASP A 416 2.68 20.21 25.56
CA ASP A 416 2.56 19.87 24.13
C ASP A 416 3.76 19.06 23.66
N ARG A 417 4.96 19.44 24.11
CA ARG A 417 6.21 18.75 23.77
C ARG A 417 6.23 17.32 24.33
N LEU A 418 5.61 17.12 25.48
CA LEU A 418 5.48 15.82 26.12
C LEU A 418 4.44 14.95 25.39
N VAL A 419 3.30 15.51 25.00
CA VAL A 419 2.29 14.82 24.16
C VAL A 419 2.90 14.32 22.85
N ILE A 420 3.66 15.16 22.14
CA ILE A 420 4.31 14.78 20.88
C ILE A 420 5.31 13.62 21.08
N LYS A 421 5.94 13.53 22.26
CA LYS A 421 6.85 12.43 22.61
C LYS A 421 6.16 11.17 23.13
N GLY A 422 4.84 11.23 23.36
CA GLY A 422 4.08 10.16 24.00
C GLY A 422 4.29 10.06 25.52
N GLU A 423 4.83 11.10 26.16
CA GLU A 423 5.08 11.17 27.61
C GLU A 423 3.83 11.77 28.30
N TYR A 424 2.73 11.00 28.33
CA TYR A 424 1.40 11.54 28.64
C TYR A 424 1.18 11.87 30.13
N GLU A 425 1.73 11.07 31.05
CA GLU A 425 1.67 11.33 32.49
C GLU A 425 2.34 12.67 32.84
N GLU A 426 3.54 12.89 32.32
CA GLU A 426 4.27 14.15 32.47
C GLU A 426 3.54 15.30 31.78
N ALA A 427 2.92 15.06 30.62
CA ALA A 427 2.12 16.06 29.93
C ALA A 427 0.93 16.52 30.78
N ILE A 428 0.18 15.59 31.38
CA ILE A 428 -0.93 15.89 32.29
C ILE A 428 -0.45 16.73 33.47
N ALA A 429 0.66 16.33 34.12
CA ALA A 429 1.23 17.09 35.23
C ALA A 429 1.64 18.51 34.81
N SER A 430 2.27 18.64 33.64
CA SER A 430 2.64 19.93 33.07
C SER A 430 1.41 20.81 32.83
N TYR A 431 0.36 20.30 32.18
CA TYR A 431 -0.84 21.10 31.91
C TYR A 431 -1.59 21.50 33.20
N LYS A 432 -1.63 20.63 34.21
CA LYS A 432 -2.23 20.98 35.52
C LYS A 432 -1.50 22.17 36.17
N SER A 433 -0.18 22.30 35.95
CA SER A 433 0.62 23.40 36.49
C SER A 433 0.37 24.76 35.81
N GLU A 434 -0.22 24.77 34.61
CA GLU A 434 -0.52 25.99 33.83
C GLU A 434 -1.78 26.73 34.31
N GLY A 435 -2.54 26.17 35.25
CA GLY A 435 -3.70 26.83 35.86
C GLY A 435 -4.91 26.98 34.92
N ASP A 436 -5.44 28.20 34.78
CA ASP A 436 -6.59 28.54 33.91
C ASP A 436 -6.15 29.00 32.51
N ASN A 437 -5.08 28.39 31.99
CA ASN A 437 -4.63 28.60 30.62
C ASN A 437 -5.49 27.75 29.67
N ASP A 438 -6.32 28.40 28.86
CA ASP A 438 -7.19 27.78 27.85
C ASP A 438 -6.44 26.81 26.90
N ASP A 439 -5.17 27.09 26.58
CA ASP A 439 -4.33 26.26 25.70
C ASP A 439 -3.79 25.01 26.39
N ALA A 440 -3.81 24.98 27.73
CA ALA A 440 -3.46 23.82 28.55
C ALA A 440 -4.70 23.02 28.98
N LEU A 441 -5.81 23.70 29.30
CA LEU A 441 -7.05 23.07 29.77
C LEU A 441 -7.66 22.13 28.72
N ARG A 442 -7.62 22.51 27.44
CA ARG A 442 -8.15 21.69 26.34
C ARG A 442 -7.42 20.35 26.19
N PRO A 443 -6.09 20.30 25.93
CA PRO A 443 -5.38 19.03 25.82
C PRO A 443 -5.43 18.23 27.12
N LEU A 444 -5.41 18.89 28.29
CA LEU A 444 -5.59 18.22 29.58
C LEU A 444 -6.94 17.48 29.67
N ALA A 445 -8.04 18.18 29.39
CA ALA A 445 -9.37 17.57 29.40
C ALA A 445 -9.46 16.38 28.42
N ARG A 446 -8.84 16.49 27.24
CA ARG A 446 -8.82 15.41 26.24
C ARG A 446 -8.03 14.20 26.72
N LEU A 447 -6.82 14.39 27.26
CA LEU A 447 -6.02 13.31 27.83
C LEU A 447 -6.75 12.58 28.96
N ILE A 448 -7.42 13.34 29.84
CA ILE A 448 -8.18 12.78 30.96
C ILE A 448 -9.43 12.06 30.46
N TYR A 449 -10.16 12.59 29.48
CA TYR A 449 -11.39 11.98 28.97
C TYR A 449 -11.14 10.66 28.26
N TYR A 450 -10.18 10.67 27.33
CA TYR A 450 -9.92 9.49 26.49
C TYR A 450 -9.07 8.44 27.20
N GLY A 451 -8.34 8.84 28.23
CA GLY A 451 -7.42 7.99 28.97
C GLY A 451 -6.10 7.75 28.24
N ILE A 452 -5.05 7.57 29.02
CA ILE A 452 -3.67 7.29 28.56
C ILE A 452 -3.32 5.79 28.61
N THR A 453 -4.32 4.95 28.91
CA THR A 453 -4.19 3.50 28.99
C THR A 453 -5.22 2.84 28.06
N LYS A 454 -5.25 1.50 28.02
CA LYS A 454 -6.24 0.76 27.24
C LYS A 454 -7.68 1.10 27.65
N ALA A 455 -7.90 1.42 28.92
CA ALA A 455 -9.20 1.86 29.41
C ALA A 455 -9.52 3.27 28.90
N ASP A 456 -10.81 3.61 28.86
CA ASP A 456 -11.20 5.01 28.75
C ASP A 456 -10.85 5.77 30.02
N GLY A 457 -10.79 7.08 29.90
CA GLY A 457 -10.46 7.96 31.00
C GLY A 457 -11.69 8.39 31.81
N ASP A 458 -11.53 9.49 32.54
CA ASP A 458 -12.53 10.00 33.49
C ASP A 458 -13.32 11.17 32.88
N PRO A 459 -14.58 10.95 32.44
CA PRO A 459 -15.41 12.01 31.88
C PRO A 459 -15.78 13.10 32.90
N ALA A 460 -15.90 12.77 34.19
CA ALA A 460 -16.24 13.75 35.21
C ALA A 460 -15.06 14.69 35.47
N GLU A 461 -13.86 14.16 35.68
CA GLU A 461 -12.66 14.97 35.89
C GLU A 461 -12.38 15.83 34.65
N ALA A 462 -12.45 15.26 33.45
CA ALA A 462 -12.21 15.99 32.21
C ALA A 462 -13.18 17.17 32.01
N LEU A 463 -14.47 16.97 32.31
CA LEU A 463 -15.47 18.01 32.21
C LEU A 463 -15.14 19.20 33.13
N THR A 464 -14.62 18.97 34.34
CA THR A 464 -14.22 20.04 35.25
C THR A 464 -13.15 20.97 34.68
N TYR A 465 -12.24 20.43 33.87
CA TYR A 465 -11.20 21.22 33.21
C TYR A 465 -11.75 21.96 31.98
N LEU A 466 -12.61 21.30 31.19
CA LEU A 466 -13.15 21.90 29.97
C LEU A 466 -14.13 23.04 30.26
N GLU A 467 -14.90 22.97 31.36
CA GLU A 467 -15.81 24.05 31.80
C GLU A 467 -15.06 25.31 32.27
N ARG A 468 -13.76 25.22 32.58
CA ARG A 468 -12.92 26.37 32.96
C ARG A 468 -12.37 27.14 31.75
N VAL A 469 -12.50 26.60 30.54
CA VAL A 469 -12.11 27.29 29.31
C VAL A 469 -12.96 28.54 29.14
N ARG A 470 -12.32 29.71 29.04
CA ARG A 470 -13.02 31.01 29.10
C ARG A 470 -13.93 31.24 27.90
N VAL A 471 -13.48 30.83 26.73
CA VAL A 471 -14.23 30.98 25.47
C VAL A 471 -14.30 29.61 24.77
N PRO A 472 -15.29 28.77 25.13
CA PRO A 472 -15.44 27.45 24.54
C PRO A 472 -15.95 27.56 23.09
N ASN A 473 -15.25 26.91 22.18
CA ASN A 473 -15.62 26.82 20.77
C ASN A 473 -16.67 25.71 20.54
N ALA A 474 -17.02 25.45 19.28
CA ALA A 474 -18.00 24.40 18.94
C ALA A 474 -17.52 22.99 19.35
N SER A 475 -16.24 22.68 19.13
CA SER A 475 -15.63 21.39 19.49
C SER A 475 -15.60 21.19 21.02
N ASP A 476 -15.28 22.24 21.78
CA ASP A 476 -15.32 22.21 23.25
C ASP A 476 -16.74 21.90 23.75
N LYS A 477 -17.75 22.54 23.16
CA LYS A 477 -19.16 22.33 23.52
C LYS A 477 -19.67 20.94 23.19
N ASP A 478 -19.29 20.43 22.02
CA ASP A 478 -19.65 19.07 21.61
C ASP A 478 -19.00 18.03 22.55
N LEU A 479 -17.72 18.21 22.88
CA LEU A 479 -17.02 17.33 23.81
C LEU A 479 -17.62 17.37 25.23
N MET A 480 -17.97 18.57 25.74
CA MET A 480 -18.69 18.70 27.01
C MET A 480 -20.05 17.98 26.99
N LYS A 481 -20.76 18.03 25.86
CA LYS A 481 -22.02 17.31 25.68
C LYS A 481 -21.81 15.79 25.72
N GLN A 482 -20.83 15.27 24.99
CA GLN A 482 -20.48 13.84 25.00
C GLN A 482 -20.12 13.35 26.41
N MET A 483 -19.33 14.12 27.16
CA MET A 483 -18.97 13.80 28.56
C MET A 483 -20.22 13.72 29.44
N LYS A 484 -21.15 14.67 29.31
CA LYS A 484 -22.41 14.70 30.09
C LYS A 484 -23.30 13.51 29.76
N GLU A 485 -23.46 13.19 28.47
CA GLU A 485 -24.25 12.03 28.03
C GLU A 485 -23.65 10.71 28.56
N LYS A 486 -22.31 10.58 28.60
CA LYS A 486 -21.64 9.41 29.16
C LYS A 486 -21.90 9.27 30.67
N LEU A 487 -21.85 10.37 31.41
CA LEU A 487 -22.12 10.40 32.85
C LEU A 487 -23.59 10.12 33.20
N GLU A 488 -24.53 10.42 32.31
CA GLU A 488 -25.97 10.13 32.50
C GLU A 488 -26.36 8.70 32.14
N GLY A 489 -25.53 8.01 31.34
CA GLY A 489 -25.74 6.62 30.89
C GLY A 489 -25.06 5.54 31.75
N GLU A 490 -24.19 5.94 32.68
CA GLU A 490 -23.56 5.11 33.71
C GLU A 490 -24.36 5.15 35.03
#